data_AF-A0A2R7YZ68-F1
#
_entry.id   AF-A0A2R7YZ68-F1
#
_cell.length_a   1.000
_cell.length_b   1.000
_cell.length_c   1.000
_cell.angle_alpha   90.00
_cell.angle_beta   90.00
_cell.angle_gamma   90.00
#
_symmetry.space_group_name_H-M   'P 1'
#
loop_
_entity.id
_entity.type
_entity.pdbx_description
1 polymer ?
#
loop_
_entity_poly.entity_id
_entity_poly.type
_entity_poly.pdbx_seq_one_letter_code
_entity_poly.pdbx_strand_id
1 'polypeptide(L)'
;MTDESVLLTLDELTERVGTSVRNIRFYTSKGLVPPPLRQGRSGFYTATHVARLELVRELQEHGFTLSAIKGYLDRIPEDATPADIALHLSLLAPVTGERDVDVHDGLLGVGVPSAAAQAVAEVYARHGQQVADELSEIVRTHVWPAVRDRGGSVEDLRALVHRLKPLTIAGLVSAYEQAMDESADSYERRSSRA
;
A
#
# COMPACT_ATOMS: atom_id res chain seq x y z
N MET A 1 24.81 12.99 0.02
CA MET A 1 24.83 12.91 -1.45
C MET A 1 23.60 12.14 -1.87
N THR A 2 22.49 12.86 -2.00
CA THR A 2 21.18 12.33 -2.40
C THR A 2 21.19 12.03 -3.90
N ASP A 3 20.69 10.86 -4.27
CA ASP A 3 20.65 10.29 -5.63
C ASP A 3 19.69 11.08 -6.54
N GLU A 4 20.08 12.30 -6.86
CA GLU A 4 19.31 13.27 -7.65
C GLU A 4 20.11 13.56 -8.93
N SER A 5 20.02 12.68 -9.94
CA SER A 5 20.26 12.97 -11.38
C SER A 5 20.56 11.76 -12.29
N VAL A 6 20.50 10.51 -11.82
CA VAL A 6 20.75 9.37 -12.74
C VAL A 6 19.49 9.09 -13.57
N LEU A 7 19.54 9.50 -14.84
CA LEU A 7 18.58 9.07 -15.86
C LEU A 7 18.91 7.64 -16.29
N LEU A 8 17.98 6.73 -16.05
CA LEU A 8 18.10 5.32 -16.41
C LEU A 8 17.64 5.11 -17.85
N THR A 9 18.38 4.32 -18.60
CA THR A 9 17.90 3.69 -19.84
C THR A 9 16.81 2.66 -19.51
N LEU A 10 16.10 2.19 -20.54
CA LEU A 10 15.09 1.14 -20.36
C LEU A 10 15.69 -0.14 -19.76
N ASP A 11 16.90 -0.51 -20.18
CA ASP A 11 17.55 -1.74 -19.72
C ASP A 11 17.94 -1.61 -18.24
N GLU A 12 18.56 -0.50 -17.85
CA GLU A 12 18.89 -0.21 -16.44
C GLU A 12 17.64 -0.13 -15.56
N LEU A 13 16.53 0.41 -16.09
CA LEU A 13 15.25 0.43 -15.39
C LEU A 13 14.71 -0.99 -15.16
N THR A 14 14.74 -1.85 -16.19
CA THR A 14 14.27 -3.23 -16.05
C THR A 14 15.10 -4.02 -15.04
N GLU A 15 16.41 -3.81 -15.04
CA GLU A 15 17.33 -4.41 -14.07
C GLU A 15 17.06 -3.90 -12.65
N ARG A 16 16.88 -2.58 -12.49
CA ARG A 16 16.62 -1.96 -11.19
C ARG A 16 15.30 -2.41 -10.57
N VAL A 17 14.22 -2.42 -11.35
CA VAL A 17 12.86 -2.70 -10.86
C VAL A 17 12.54 -4.20 -10.86
N GLY A 18 13.31 -5.02 -11.58
CA GLY A 18 13.06 -6.46 -11.71
C GLY A 18 11.78 -6.77 -12.49
N THR A 19 11.47 -5.98 -13.54
CA THR A 19 10.30 -6.21 -14.40
C THR A 19 10.67 -6.17 -15.88
N SER A 20 9.83 -6.76 -16.73
CA SER A 20 10.10 -6.85 -18.16
C SER A 20 9.80 -5.56 -18.91
N VAL A 21 10.49 -5.33 -20.04
CA VAL A 21 10.17 -4.24 -21.00
C VAL A 21 8.69 -4.26 -21.39
N ARG A 22 8.11 -5.45 -21.58
CA ARG A 22 6.70 -5.63 -21.92
C ARG A 22 5.80 -5.03 -20.84
N ASN A 23 6.08 -5.32 -19.57
CA ASN A 23 5.30 -4.81 -18.44
C ASN A 23 5.45 -3.30 -18.29
N ILE A 24 6.68 -2.75 -18.42
CA ILE A 24 6.89 -1.29 -18.36
C ILE A 24 6.06 -0.59 -19.43
N ARG A 25 6.14 -1.02 -20.69
CA ARG A 25 5.34 -0.46 -21.79
C ARG A 25 3.84 -0.60 -21.54
N PHE A 26 3.42 -1.73 -21.00
CA PHE A 26 2.03 -1.97 -20.66
C PHE A 26 1.54 -1.00 -19.57
N TYR A 27 2.28 -0.84 -18.47
CA TYR A 27 1.95 0.10 -17.40
C TYR A 27 1.94 1.55 -17.87
N THR A 28 2.91 1.96 -18.70
CA THR A 28 2.90 3.28 -19.35
C THR A 28 1.66 3.46 -20.22
N SER A 29 1.27 2.46 -21.03
CA SER A 29 0.07 2.53 -21.87
C SER A 29 -1.24 2.60 -21.08
N LYS A 30 -1.24 2.10 -19.84
CA LYS A 30 -2.36 2.17 -18.90
C LYS A 30 -2.35 3.43 -18.02
N GLY A 31 -1.35 4.30 -18.19
CA GLY A 31 -1.20 5.53 -17.43
C GLY A 31 -0.77 5.33 -15.97
N LEU A 32 -0.25 4.16 -15.61
CA LEU A 32 0.23 3.87 -14.24
C LEU A 32 1.60 4.51 -13.98
N VAL A 33 2.39 4.65 -15.04
CA VAL A 33 3.73 5.22 -15.01
C VAL A 33 3.81 6.30 -16.10
N PRO A 34 4.38 7.48 -15.81
CA PRO A 34 4.61 8.52 -16.81
C PRO A 34 5.37 7.99 -18.03
N PRO A 35 5.18 8.61 -19.22
CA PRO A 35 6.00 8.31 -20.37
C PRO A 35 7.47 8.70 -20.12
N PRO A 36 8.43 8.00 -20.74
CA PRO A 36 9.85 8.32 -20.57
C PRO A 36 10.18 9.72 -21.10
N LEU A 37 11.20 10.33 -20.50
CA LEU A 37 11.80 11.56 -20.99
C LEU A 37 12.51 11.26 -22.31
N ARG A 38 12.08 11.92 -23.40
CA ARG A 38 12.65 11.67 -24.73
C ARG A 38 13.89 12.55 -24.94
N GLN A 39 15.00 11.91 -25.29
CA GLN A 39 16.20 12.59 -25.74
C GLN A 39 16.66 11.94 -27.05
N GLY A 40 16.35 12.61 -28.16
CA GLY A 40 16.54 12.06 -29.51
C GLY A 40 15.66 10.83 -29.74
N ARG A 41 16.30 9.69 -30.09
CA ARG A 41 15.61 8.41 -30.30
C ARG A 41 15.47 7.57 -29.03
N SER A 42 16.11 7.98 -27.93
CA SER A 42 16.16 7.23 -26.68
C SER A 42 15.17 7.79 -25.66
N GLY A 43 14.62 6.90 -24.83
CA GLY A 43 13.77 7.24 -23.69
C GLY A 43 14.52 6.99 -22.39
N PHE A 44 14.42 7.93 -21.46
CA PHE A 44 15.08 7.91 -20.16
C PHE A 44 14.06 7.95 -19.02
N TYR A 45 14.42 7.36 -17.90
CA TYR A 45 13.57 7.16 -16.73
C TYR A 45 14.23 7.75 -15.49
N THR A 46 13.43 8.39 -14.66
CA THR A 46 13.85 9.04 -13.41
C THR A 46 13.59 8.14 -12.21
N ALA A 47 14.11 8.53 -11.04
CA ALA A 47 13.78 7.89 -9.76
C ALA A 47 12.26 7.83 -9.49
N THR A 48 11.48 8.81 -9.96
CA THR A 48 10.02 8.79 -9.87
C THR A 48 9.41 7.62 -10.66
N HIS A 49 9.99 7.27 -11.82
CA HIS A 49 9.54 6.11 -12.58
C HIS A 49 9.81 4.81 -11.81
N VAL A 50 10.99 4.68 -11.20
CA VAL A 50 11.37 3.54 -10.36
C VAL A 50 10.36 3.38 -9.22
N ALA A 51 10.15 4.42 -8.42
CA ALA A 51 9.26 4.38 -7.26
C ALA A 51 7.80 4.04 -7.65
N ARG A 52 7.29 4.59 -8.76
CA ARG A 52 5.93 4.23 -9.24
C ARG A 52 5.86 2.78 -9.71
N LEU A 53 6.89 2.29 -10.42
CA LEU A 53 6.91 0.91 -10.89
C LEU A 53 6.99 -0.10 -9.75
N GLU A 54 7.81 0.17 -8.74
CA GLU A 54 7.87 -0.62 -7.51
C GLU A 54 6.50 -0.62 -6.82
N LEU A 55 5.83 0.53 -6.69
CA LEU A 55 4.49 0.64 -6.10
C LEU A 55 3.42 -0.15 -6.87
N VAL A 56 3.44 -0.07 -8.21
CA VAL A 56 2.55 -0.86 -9.06
C VAL A 56 2.77 -2.35 -8.82
N ARG A 57 4.03 -2.79 -8.78
CA ARG A 57 4.35 -4.20 -8.54
C ARG A 57 3.88 -4.67 -7.18
N GLU A 58 4.20 -3.92 -6.13
CA GLU A 58 3.81 -4.26 -4.77
C GLU A 58 2.29 -4.41 -4.67
N LEU A 59 1.53 -3.43 -5.16
CA LEU A 59 0.06 -3.50 -5.14
C LEU A 59 -0.49 -4.68 -5.97
N GLN A 60 0.12 -4.99 -7.12
CA GLN A 60 -0.29 -6.16 -7.91
C GLN A 60 0.02 -7.48 -7.20
N GLU A 61 1.16 -7.58 -6.51
CA GLU A 61 1.52 -8.74 -5.70
C GLU A 61 0.52 -8.94 -4.55
N HIS A 62 -0.07 -7.86 -4.04
CA HIS A 62 -1.16 -7.87 -3.05
C HIS A 62 -2.57 -8.02 -3.67
N GLY A 63 -2.66 -8.45 -4.93
CA GLY A 63 -3.94 -8.80 -5.57
C GLY A 63 -4.77 -7.61 -6.08
N PHE A 64 -4.25 -6.38 -6.03
CA PHE A 64 -4.99 -5.22 -6.54
C PHE A 64 -5.13 -5.29 -8.06
N THR A 65 -6.34 -5.02 -8.55
CA THR A 65 -6.57 -4.88 -9.99
C THR A 65 -5.89 -3.61 -10.52
N LEU A 66 -5.48 -3.61 -11.78
CA LEU A 66 -4.86 -2.43 -12.42
C LEU A 66 -5.73 -1.17 -12.36
N SER A 67 -7.06 -1.32 -12.34
CA SER A 67 -7.99 -0.20 -12.21
C SER A 67 -7.94 0.40 -10.80
N ALA A 68 -7.88 -0.44 -9.76
CA ALA A 68 -7.74 0.00 -8.38
C ALA A 68 -6.38 0.67 -8.15
N ILE A 69 -5.31 0.08 -8.71
CA ILE A 69 -3.95 0.66 -8.67
C ILE A 69 -3.93 2.02 -9.34
N LYS A 70 -4.55 2.17 -10.52
CA LYS A 70 -4.65 3.48 -11.18
C LYS A 70 -5.35 4.51 -10.29
N GLY A 71 -6.50 4.16 -9.71
CA GLY A 71 -7.24 5.06 -8.81
C GLY A 71 -6.48 5.41 -7.52
N TYR A 72 -5.59 4.52 -7.06
CA TYR A 72 -4.66 4.83 -5.97
C TYR A 72 -3.57 5.82 -6.42
N LEU A 73 -2.92 5.54 -7.55
CA LEU A 73 -1.85 6.37 -8.10
C LEU A 73 -2.30 7.77 -8.54
N ASP A 74 -3.54 7.92 -8.99
CA ASP A 74 -4.14 9.20 -9.37
C ASP A 74 -4.35 10.12 -8.14
N ARG A 75 -4.34 9.58 -6.91
CA ARG A 75 -4.42 10.35 -5.66
C ARG A 75 -3.06 10.87 -5.19
N ILE A 76 -1.97 10.33 -5.72
CA ILE A 76 -0.62 10.82 -5.43
C ILE A 76 -0.41 12.13 -6.21
N PRO A 77 -0.03 13.25 -5.55
CA PRO A 77 0.24 14.51 -6.23
C PRO A 77 1.21 14.36 -7.41
N GLU A 78 0.99 15.09 -8.50
CA GLU A 78 1.85 15.02 -9.69
C GLU A 78 3.29 15.46 -9.40
N ASP A 79 3.48 16.34 -8.42
CA ASP A 79 4.77 16.84 -7.93
C ASP A 79 5.36 15.99 -6.79
N ALA A 80 4.77 14.83 -6.49
CA ALA A 80 5.28 13.92 -5.47
C ALA A 80 6.71 13.48 -5.80
N THR A 81 7.59 13.60 -4.81
CA THR A 81 8.98 13.18 -4.91
C THR A 81 9.08 11.65 -4.92
N PRO A 82 10.19 11.07 -5.40
CA PRO A 82 10.42 9.63 -5.27
C PRO A 82 10.31 9.14 -3.82
N ALA A 83 10.70 9.97 -2.84
CA ALA A 83 10.57 9.66 -1.42
C ALA A 83 9.11 9.59 -0.95
N ASP A 84 8.26 10.49 -1.43
CA ASP A 84 6.82 10.46 -1.12
C ASP A 84 6.17 9.18 -1.65
N ILE A 85 6.54 8.75 -2.87
CA ILE A 85 6.04 7.50 -3.48
C ILE A 85 6.60 6.27 -2.75
N ALA A 86 7.88 6.29 -2.38
CA ALA A 86 8.52 5.23 -1.61
C ALA A 86 7.96 5.10 -0.17
N LEU A 87 7.42 6.19 0.39
CA LEU A 87 6.70 6.15 1.66
C LEU A 87 5.41 5.34 1.53
N HIS A 88 4.62 5.55 0.46
CA HIS A 88 3.43 4.73 0.19
C HIS A 88 3.77 3.24 0.08
N LEU A 89 4.85 2.91 -0.63
CA LEU A 89 5.40 1.54 -0.67
C LEU A 89 5.72 0.98 0.71
N SER A 90 6.42 1.76 1.54
CA SER A 90 6.86 1.33 2.86
C SER A 90 5.70 1.08 3.83
N LEU A 91 4.58 1.77 3.63
CA LEU A 91 3.34 1.57 4.38
C LEU A 91 2.62 0.27 3.99
N LEU A 92 2.69 -0.09 2.71
CA LEU A 92 2.00 -1.26 2.14
C LEU A 92 2.82 -2.56 2.25
N ALA A 93 4.15 -2.48 2.22
CA ALA A 93 4.99 -3.69 2.19
C ALA A 93 4.82 -4.55 3.45
N PRO A 94 4.69 -5.89 3.33
CA PRO A 94 4.60 -6.77 4.48
C PRO A 94 5.89 -6.72 5.30
N VAL A 95 5.79 -6.68 6.64
CA VAL A 95 6.94 -7.05 7.48
C VAL A 95 7.13 -8.55 7.25
N THR A 96 8.27 -8.96 6.73
CA THR A 96 8.61 -10.38 6.58
C THR A 96 8.28 -11.14 7.86
N GLY A 97 7.27 -12.02 7.79
CA GLY A 97 6.77 -12.77 8.94
C GLY A 97 5.38 -13.35 8.70
N GLU A 98 5.34 -14.46 7.96
CA GLU A 98 4.32 -15.52 8.00
C GLU A 98 2.84 -15.15 7.75
N ARG A 99 2.39 -15.60 6.57
CA ARG A 99 1.00 -15.85 6.09
C ARG A 99 0.21 -14.64 5.61
N ASP A 100 0.08 -14.55 4.28
CA ASP A 100 -1.16 -14.06 3.66
C ASP A 100 -2.33 -14.85 4.27
N VAL A 101 -3.02 -14.26 5.25
CA VAL A 101 -4.27 -14.82 5.75
C VAL A 101 -5.35 -14.35 4.77
N ASP A 102 -5.64 -15.16 3.77
CA ASP A 102 -6.85 -14.97 2.98
C ASP A 102 -8.06 -15.30 3.87
N VAL A 103 -8.79 -14.25 4.26
CA VAL A 103 -9.96 -14.34 5.14
C VAL A 103 -11.05 -15.20 4.50
N HIS A 104 -11.23 -15.13 3.18
CA HIS A 104 -12.22 -15.95 2.48
C HIS A 104 -11.86 -17.44 2.56
N ASP A 105 -10.62 -17.79 2.22
CA ASP A 105 -10.16 -19.18 2.24
C ASP A 105 -10.10 -19.76 3.66
N GLY A 106 -9.71 -18.94 4.65
CA GLY A 106 -9.75 -19.31 6.06
C GLY A 106 -11.16 -19.62 6.54
N LEU A 107 -12.16 -18.83 6.13
CA LEU A 107 -13.57 -19.04 6.50
C LEU A 107 -14.15 -20.28 5.81
N LEU A 108 -13.80 -20.53 4.55
CA LEU A 108 -14.16 -21.79 3.88
C LEU A 108 -13.56 -23.00 4.60
N GLY A 109 -12.30 -22.89 5.04
CA GLY A 109 -11.59 -23.95 5.78
C GLY A 109 -12.26 -24.37 7.09
N VAL A 110 -13.02 -23.47 7.72
CA VAL A 110 -13.81 -23.76 8.94
C VAL A 110 -15.28 -24.03 8.67
N GLY A 111 -15.69 -24.13 7.40
CA GLY A 111 -17.03 -24.54 6.98
C GLY A 111 -18.06 -23.42 6.82
N VAL A 112 -17.63 -22.15 6.75
CA VAL A 112 -18.54 -21.04 6.44
C VAL A 112 -19.02 -21.15 4.99
N PRO A 113 -20.32 -20.99 4.69
CA PRO A 113 -20.81 -21.00 3.32
C PRO A 113 -20.13 -19.93 2.46
N SER A 114 -19.79 -20.25 1.21
CA SER A 114 -19.02 -19.36 0.32
C SER A 114 -19.62 -17.96 0.17
N ALA A 115 -20.95 -17.83 0.07
CA ALA A 115 -21.60 -16.53 -0.01
C ALA A 115 -21.36 -15.67 1.26
N ALA A 116 -21.34 -16.29 2.45
CA ALA A 116 -21.06 -15.61 3.70
C ALA A 116 -19.56 -15.30 3.85
N ALA A 117 -18.68 -16.25 3.48
CA ALA A 117 -17.23 -16.02 3.47
C ALA A 117 -16.85 -14.85 2.55
N GLN A 118 -17.46 -14.76 1.37
CA GLN A 118 -17.26 -13.66 0.44
C GLN A 118 -17.75 -12.33 1.03
N ALA A 119 -18.95 -12.30 1.61
CA ALA A 119 -19.47 -11.09 2.24
C ALA A 119 -18.56 -10.58 3.38
N VAL A 120 -18.03 -11.50 4.20
CA VAL A 120 -17.08 -11.15 5.27
C VAL A 120 -15.76 -10.63 4.67
N ALA A 121 -15.19 -11.32 3.69
CA ALA A 121 -13.96 -10.88 3.04
C ALA A 121 -14.09 -9.49 2.39
N GLU A 122 -15.24 -9.19 1.77
CA GLU A 122 -15.53 -7.86 1.22
C GLU A 122 -15.57 -6.75 2.29
N VAL A 123 -16.09 -7.05 3.48
CA VAL A 123 -16.08 -6.11 4.61
C VAL A 123 -14.65 -5.84 5.05
N TYR A 124 -13.85 -6.90 5.29
CA TYR A 124 -12.44 -6.74 5.68
C TYR A 124 -11.61 -6.01 4.62
N ALA A 125 -11.78 -6.33 3.34
CA ALA A 125 -11.05 -5.67 2.26
C ALA A 125 -11.39 -4.16 2.17
N ARG A 126 -12.68 -3.82 2.26
CA ARG A 126 -13.13 -2.42 2.20
C ARG A 126 -12.58 -1.60 3.36
N HIS A 127 -12.71 -2.11 4.58
CA HIS A 127 -12.25 -1.39 5.77
C HIS A 127 -10.73 -1.41 5.92
N GLY A 128 -10.05 -2.48 5.51
CA GLY A 128 -8.60 -2.54 5.43
C GLY A 128 -8.04 -1.43 4.54
N GLN A 129 -8.63 -1.22 3.35
CA GLN A 129 -8.23 -0.14 2.47
C GLN A 129 -8.47 1.24 3.11
N GLN A 130 -9.62 1.43 3.76
CA GLN A 130 -9.93 2.69 4.43
C GLN A 130 -8.92 3.01 5.54
N VAL A 131 -8.63 2.04 6.40
CA VAL A 131 -7.64 2.19 7.48
C VAL A 131 -6.26 2.47 6.91
N ALA A 132 -5.84 1.78 5.86
CA ALA A 132 -4.57 2.03 5.20
C ALA A 132 -4.46 3.46 4.65
N ASP A 133 -5.51 3.96 3.99
CA ASP A 133 -5.55 5.32 3.45
C ASP A 133 -5.48 6.37 4.58
N GLU A 134 -6.24 6.18 5.66
CA GLU A 134 -6.24 7.09 6.82
C GLU A 134 -4.89 7.11 7.56
N LEU A 135 -4.30 5.93 7.79
CA LEU A 135 -2.98 5.84 8.42
C LEU A 135 -1.88 6.43 7.53
N SER A 136 -1.95 6.22 6.21
CA SER A 136 -1.01 6.82 5.26
C SER A 136 -1.07 8.35 5.30
N GLU A 137 -2.27 8.90 5.40
CA GLU A 137 -2.49 10.33 5.53
C GLU A 137 -1.94 10.89 6.85
N ILE A 138 -2.14 10.18 7.97
CA ILE A 138 -1.53 10.54 9.26
C ILE A 138 0.00 10.55 9.17
N VAL A 139 0.58 9.53 8.54
CA VAL A 139 2.03 9.44 8.37
C VAL A 139 2.55 10.61 7.55
N ARG A 140 1.88 10.92 6.43
CA ARG A 140 2.25 12.02 5.54
C ARG A 140 2.13 13.39 6.22
N THR A 141 1.04 13.63 6.95
CA THR A 141 0.70 14.97 7.48
C THR A 141 1.31 15.24 8.85
N HIS A 142 1.56 14.22 9.66
CA HIS A 142 2.05 14.39 11.04
C HIS A 142 3.40 13.74 11.29
N VAL A 143 3.62 12.51 10.82
CA VAL A 143 4.82 11.74 11.16
C VAL A 143 6.03 12.21 10.34
N TRP A 144 5.88 12.37 9.04
CA TRP A 144 6.98 12.79 8.16
C TRP A 144 7.53 14.18 8.51
N PRO A 145 6.70 15.24 8.69
CA PRO A 145 7.19 16.54 9.13
C PRO A 145 7.94 16.45 10.46
N ALA A 146 7.42 15.71 11.44
CA ALA A 146 8.05 15.56 12.74
C ALA A 146 9.41 14.85 12.70
N VAL A 147 9.60 13.89 11.78
CA VAL A 147 10.90 13.23 11.54
C VAL A 147 11.86 14.18 10.85
N ARG A 148 11.41 14.86 9.78
CA ARG A 148 12.20 15.81 9.00
C ARG A 148 12.68 16.99 9.84
N ASP A 149 11.82 17.56 10.68
CA ASP A 149 12.14 18.73 11.52
C ASP A 149 13.22 18.42 12.58
N ARG A 150 13.46 17.14 12.87
CA ARG A 150 14.55 16.65 13.73
C ARG A 150 15.82 16.29 12.94
N GLY A 151 15.85 16.59 11.64
CA GLY A 151 16.93 16.20 10.73
C GLY A 151 16.90 14.74 10.29
N GLY A 152 15.79 14.03 10.49
CA GLY A 152 15.64 12.62 10.12
C GLY A 152 15.49 12.42 8.61
N SER A 153 15.95 11.27 8.15
CA SER A 153 15.90 10.81 6.76
C SER A 153 14.65 9.98 6.44
N VAL A 154 14.47 9.63 5.17
CA VAL A 154 13.43 8.68 4.73
C VAL A 154 13.69 7.29 5.32
N GLU A 155 14.95 6.90 5.48
CA GLU A 155 15.36 5.67 6.14
C GLU A 155 14.94 5.65 7.62
N ASP A 156 15.04 6.78 8.31
CA ASP A 156 14.60 6.91 9.71
C ASP A 156 13.07 6.79 9.82
N LEU A 157 12.33 7.40 8.88
CA LEU A 157 10.88 7.24 8.79
C LEU A 157 10.52 5.78 8.51
N ARG A 158 11.22 5.11 7.58
CA ARG A 158 11.02 3.69 7.28
C ARG A 158 11.25 2.82 8.53
N ALA A 159 12.33 3.05 9.26
CA ALA A 159 12.64 2.31 10.49
C ALA A 159 11.60 2.59 11.59
N LEU A 160 11.05 3.80 11.67
CA LEU A 160 9.95 4.12 12.57
C LEU A 160 8.67 3.37 12.18
N VAL A 161 8.26 3.45 10.92
CA VAL A 161 7.06 2.75 10.41
C VAL A 161 7.16 1.23 10.65
N HIS A 162 8.31 0.61 10.37
CA HIS A 162 8.51 -0.81 10.65
C HIS A 162 8.33 -1.18 12.14
N ARG A 163 8.76 -0.30 13.06
CA ARG A 163 8.56 -0.51 14.50
C ARG A 163 7.12 -0.25 14.95
N LEU A 164 6.40 0.62 14.24
CA LEU A 164 4.99 0.92 14.53
C LEU A 164 4.04 -0.19 14.03
N LYS A 165 4.38 -0.89 12.95
CA LYS A 165 3.50 -1.91 12.33
C LYS A 165 2.94 -2.95 13.33
N PRO A 166 3.74 -3.59 14.22
CA PRO A 166 3.18 -4.50 15.21
C PRO A 166 2.17 -3.81 16.16
N LEU A 167 2.42 -2.56 16.53
CA LEU A 167 1.53 -1.80 17.41
C LEU A 167 0.24 -1.40 16.71
N THR A 168 0.30 -1.04 15.42
CA THR A 168 -0.91 -0.70 14.65
C THR A 168 -1.79 -1.92 14.40
N ILE A 169 -1.19 -3.09 14.16
CA ILE A 169 -1.93 -4.35 14.05
C ILE A 169 -2.58 -4.70 15.39
N ALA A 170 -1.81 -4.69 16.49
CA ALA A 170 -2.33 -4.97 17.82
C ALA A 170 -3.45 -3.98 18.21
N GLY A 171 -3.29 -2.70 17.89
CA GLY A 171 -4.30 -1.68 18.11
C GLY A 171 -5.57 -1.92 17.30
N LEU A 172 -5.46 -2.36 16.04
CA LEU A 172 -6.61 -2.70 15.20
C LEU A 172 -7.38 -3.91 15.76
N VAL A 173 -6.67 -4.95 16.18
CA VAL A 173 -7.28 -6.13 16.83
C VAL A 173 -7.98 -5.73 18.12
N SER A 174 -7.31 -4.95 18.96
CA SER A 174 -7.88 -4.48 20.23
C SER A 174 -9.13 -3.62 20.02
N ALA A 175 -9.13 -2.72 19.03
CA ALA A 175 -10.29 -1.91 18.68
C ALA A 175 -11.45 -2.75 18.12
N TYR A 176 -11.14 -3.78 17.32
CA TYR A 176 -12.14 -4.72 16.81
C TYR A 176 -12.79 -5.53 17.93
N GLU A 177 -12.00 -6.10 18.84
CA GLU A 177 -12.48 -6.88 19.99
C GLU A 177 -13.43 -6.03 20.83
N GLN A 178 -13.03 -4.79 21.15
CA GLN A 178 -13.87 -3.86 21.90
C GLN A 178 -15.20 -3.55 21.18
N ALA A 179 -15.17 -3.31 19.87
CA ALA A 179 -16.38 -3.05 19.10
C ALA A 179 -17.31 -4.27 19.01
N MET A 180 -16.75 -5.49 18.97
CA MET A 180 -17.53 -6.73 18.99
C MET A 180 -18.19 -6.98 20.33
N ASP A 181 -17.48 -6.75 21.43
CA ASP A 181 -18.02 -6.86 22.80
C ASP A 181 -19.20 -5.89 23.00
N GLU A 182 -19.04 -4.62 22.58
CA GLU A 182 -20.11 -3.62 22.64
C GLU A 182 -21.35 -4.02 21.83
N SER A 183 -21.12 -4.63 20.65
CA SER A 183 -22.20 -5.13 19.79
C SER A 183 -22.93 -6.31 20.43
N ALA A 184 -22.22 -7.30 20.97
CA ALA A 184 -22.79 -8.46 21.65
C ALA A 184 -23.67 -8.03 22.85
N ASP A 185 -23.16 -7.13 23.69
CA ASP A 185 -23.90 -6.54 24.81
C ASP A 185 -25.18 -5.81 24.35
N SER A 186 -25.16 -5.20 23.17
CA SER A 186 -26.32 -4.50 22.61
C SER A 186 -27.41 -5.47 22.13
N TYR A 187 -27.01 -6.63 21.58
CA TYR A 187 -27.94 -7.69 21.14
C TYR A 187 -28.61 -8.36 22.33
N GLU A 188 -27.85 -8.72 23.37
CA GLU A 188 -28.40 -9.35 24.58
C GLU A 188 -29.44 -8.46 25.27
N ARG A 189 -29.16 -7.16 25.37
CA ARG A 189 -30.08 -6.16 25.95
C ARG A 189 -31.37 -5.96 25.14
N ARG A 190 -31.31 -6.07 23.81
CA ARG A 190 -32.50 -6.01 22.94
C ARG A 190 -33.32 -7.30 23.00
N SER A 191 -32.66 -8.45 22.98
CA SER A 191 -33.34 -9.75 23.03
C SER A 191 -34.04 -10.00 24.37
N SER A 192 -33.49 -9.50 25.49
CA SER A 192 -34.11 -9.61 26.82
C SER A 192 -35.30 -8.65 27.06
N ARG A 193 -35.55 -7.72 26.13
CA ARG A 193 -36.65 -6.73 26.19
C ARG A 193 -37.80 -7.03 25.23
N ALA A 194 -37.66 -8.05 24.38
CA ALA A 194 -38.65 -8.53 23.41
C ALA A 194 -39.36 -9.77 23.96
#